data_AF-A0A7C6S2H4-F1
#
_entry.id   AF-A0A7C6S2H4-F1
#
_cell.length_a   1.000
_cell.length_b   1.000
_cell.length_c   1.000
_cell.angle_alpha   90.00
_cell.angle_beta   90.00
_cell.angle_gamma   90.00
#
_symmetry.space_group_name_H-M   'P 1'
#
loop_
_entity.id
_entity.type
_entity.pdbx_description
1 polymer ?
#
loop_
_entity_poly.entity_id
_entity_poly.type
_entity_poly.pdbx_seq_one_letter_code
_entity_poly.pdbx_strand_id
1 'polypeptide(L)'
;SIDGPQDFHDEYRRNKMGAPSYHKVMQGIKLLKKHGVQYNCMAVVNDYNADYPLEFYNFFKEIGCEFLQFAPIVERLKDDKEALTSLASAKDKQAELAPFSVSPKQWGNFLCTIFDEWVRKDVGKMYIQLFDSTLANWVGEQPGVCTMAKTCGHAGVMEFNGDVYSCDHFVFPEYKLGNIYNEPLASMMYSDKQLKFGADKFDKLPKQCKECDVLFACNGECPKNRFTFDKYGEYGLNYLCEGFYQFFNHVAPYMDFMKKELLAERPPANVMNWVD
;
A
#
# COMPACT_ATOMS: atom_id res chain seq x y z
N SER A 1 12.86 -0.65 -6.27
CA SER A 1 12.32 0.40 -5.39
C SER A 1 12.98 1.72 -5.71
N ILE A 2 12.18 2.76 -5.94
CA ILE A 2 12.65 4.12 -6.21
C ILE A 2 11.54 5.10 -5.80
N ASP A 3 11.88 6.09 -4.97
CA ASP A 3 10.87 6.91 -4.27
C ASP A 3 10.64 8.29 -4.92
N GLY A 4 11.04 8.47 -6.18
CA GLY A 4 10.91 9.72 -6.93
C GLY A 4 12.26 10.22 -7.50
N PRO A 5 12.34 11.52 -7.83
CA PRO A 5 13.60 12.22 -8.12
C PRO A 5 14.67 12.00 -7.05
N GLN A 6 15.90 12.38 -7.39
CA GLN A 6 17.07 12.13 -6.55
C GLN A 6 16.88 12.59 -5.10
N ASP A 7 16.40 13.81 -4.89
CA ASP A 7 16.23 14.38 -3.56
C ASP A 7 15.20 13.59 -2.72
N PHE A 8 14.12 13.10 -3.35
CA PHE A 8 13.09 12.30 -2.66
C PHE A 8 13.62 10.91 -2.31
N HIS A 9 14.37 10.31 -3.24
CA HIS A 9 14.93 8.98 -3.07
C HIS A 9 16.02 8.95 -2.01
N ASP A 10 16.97 9.88 -2.10
CA ASP A 10 18.16 9.89 -1.25
C ASP A 10 17.87 10.43 0.16
N GLU A 11 16.70 11.01 0.41
CA GLU A 11 16.25 11.38 1.77
C GLU A 11 16.36 10.18 2.71
N TYR A 12 15.69 9.07 2.36
CA TYR A 12 15.65 7.87 3.19
C TYR A 12 16.40 6.66 2.62
N ARG A 13 16.62 6.56 1.30
CA ARG A 13 17.29 5.39 0.70
C ARG A 13 18.80 5.61 0.60
N ARG A 14 19.47 5.45 1.74
CA ARG A 14 20.93 5.54 1.85
C ARG A 14 21.56 4.16 2.04
N ASN A 15 22.81 4.02 1.60
CA ASN A 15 23.57 2.79 1.85
C ASN A 15 24.07 2.71 3.30
N LYS A 16 24.71 1.61 3.69
CA LYS A 16 25.24 1.40 5.05
C LYS A 16 26.23 2.48 5.53
N MET A 17 26.90 3.18 4.61
CA MET A 17 27.81 4.30 4.90
C MET A 17 27.10 5.67 4.86
N GLY A 18 25.77 5.71 4.74
CA GLY A 18 24.97 6.93 4.63
C GLY A 18 25.00 7.60 3.25
N ALA A 19 25.69 7.01 2.28
CA ALA A 19 25.81 7.61 0.95
C ALA A 19 24.51 7.44 0.13
N PRO A 20 24.19 8.39 -0.77
CA PRO A 20 23.02 8.32 -1.64
C PRO A 20 23.03 7.05 -2.51
N SER A 21 21.85 6.57 -2.89
CA SER A 21 21.69 5.35 -3.68
C SER A 21 20.95 5.53 -5.00
N TYR A 22 20.34 6.70 -5.25
CA TYR A 22 19.57 7.02 -6.44
C TYR A 22 20.27 6.63 -7.76
N HIS A 23 21.52 7.06 -7.95
CA HIS A 23 22.25 6.78 -9.20
C HIS A 23 22.45 5.28 -9.45
N LYS A 24 22.65 4.47 -8.40
CA LYS A 24 22.78 3.02 -8.54
C LYS A 24 21.45 2.39 -8.95
N VAL A 25 20.35 2.87 -8.38
CA VAL A 25 19.00 2.41 -8.74
C VAL A 25 18.67 2.78 -10.19
N MET A 26 18.96 4.01 -10.61
CA MET A 26 18.78 4.44 -12.00
C MET A 26 19.65 3.67 -12.99
N GLN A 27 20.87 3.30 -12.61
CA GLN A 27 21.69 2.39 -13.40
C GLN A 27 21.05 1.01 -13.52
N GLY A 28 20.48 0.48 -12.44
CA GLY A 28 19.70 -0.76 -12.44
C GLY A 28 18.52 -0.70 -13.42
N ILE A 29 17.73 0.37 -13.37
CA ILE A 29 16.61 0.60 -14.31
C ILE A 29 17.10 0.62 -15.77
N LYS A 30 18.21 1.32 -16.05
CA LYS A 30 18.81 1.34 -17.39
C LYS A 30 19.22 -0.06 -17.87
N LEU A 31 19.76 -0.91 -16.99
CA LEU A 31 20.13 -2.28 -17.31
C LEU A 31 18.88 -3.14 -17.58
N LEU A 32 17.83 -3.02 -16.77
CA LEU A 32 16.56 -3.72 -17.01
C LEU A 32 16.00 -3.37 -18.38
N LYS A 33 15.95 -2.07 -18.73
CA LYS A 33 15.52 -1.60 -20.05
C LYS A 33 16.40 -2.13 -21.18
N LYS A 34 17.72 -2.06 -21.03
CA LYS A 34 18.69 -2.55 -22.03
C LYS A 34 18.47 -4.02 -22.37
N HIS A 35 18.06 -4.82 -21.39
CA HIS A 35 17.86 -6.27 -21.55
C HIS A 35 16.40 -6.67 -21.76
N GLY A 36 15.48 -5.71 -21.94
CA GLY A 36 14.05 -5.99 -22.16
C GLY A 36 13.37 -6.66 -20.96
N VAL A 37 13.88 -6.47 -19.75
CA VAL A 37 13.28 -7.03 -18.53
C VAL A 37 12.10 -6.17 -18.11
N GLN A 38 10.91 -6.78 -18.01
CA GLN A 38 9.74 -6.11 -17.45
C GLN A 38 9.95 -5.81 -15.97
N TYR A 39 9.57 -4.61 -15.54
CA TYR A 39 9.72 -4.18 -14.15
C TYR A 39 8.60 -3.24 -13.75
N ASN A 40 8.35 -3.18 -12.45
CA ASN A 40 7.50 -2.19 -11.81
C ASN A 40 8.37 -1.25 -10.97
N CYS A 41 7.95 -0.01 -10.81
CA CYS A 41 8.48 0.85 -9.77
C CYS A 41 7.62 0.70 -8.50
N MET A 42 8.28 0.34 -7.40
CA MET A 42 7.70 0.42 -6.07
C MET A 42 8.29 1.64 -5.36
N ALA A 43 7.43 2.57 -4.98
CA ALA A 43 7.80 3.89 -4.49
C ALA A 43 7.15 4.13 -3.12
N VAL A 44 7.98 4.40 -2.13
CA VAL A 44 7.54 4.71 -0.77
C VAL A 44 7.09 6.16 -0.71
N VAL A 45 5.91 6.38 -0.14
CA VAL A 45 5.35 7.72 0.11
C VAL A 45 5.49 8.03 1.60
N ASN A 46 6.23 9.08 1.93
CA ASN A 46 6.69 9.43 3.28
C ASN A 46 6.30 10.87 3.63
N ASP A 47 6.72 11.33 4.81
CA ASP A 47 6.47 12.67 5.33
C ASP A 47 7.01 13.80 4.43
N TYR A 48 8.04 13.52 3.63
CA TYR A 48 8.70 14.50 2.76
C TYR A 48 8.10 14.53 1.34
N ASN A 49 8.07 13.40 0.64
CA ASN A 49 7.68 13.38 -0.78
C ASN A 49 6.16 13.46 -1.02
N ALA A 50 5.34 13.24 0.00
CA ALA A 50 3.89 13.28 -0.13
C ALA A 50 3.35 14.69 -0.44
N ASP A 51 4.11 15.74 -0.13
CA ASP A 51 3.75 17.13 -0.42
C ASP A 51 4.06 17.56 -1.86
N TYR A 52 4.70 16.68 -2.66
CA TYR A 52 5.08 16.93 -4.04
C TYR A 52 4.51 15.90 -5.04
N PRO A 53 3.18 15.65 -5.04
CA PRO A 53 2.56 14.55 -5.79
C PRO A 53 2.81 14.59 -7.31
N LEU A 54 2.75 15.77 -7.93
CA LEU A 54 2.93 15.89 -9.38
C LEU A 54 4.39 15.73 -9.80
N GLU A 55 5.34 16.24 -9.02
CA GLU A 55 6.76 16.02 -9.27
C GLU A 55 7.13 14.54 -9.12
N PHE A 56 6.62 13.91 -8.05
CA PHE A 56 6.75 12.48 -7.83
C PHE A 56 6.19 11.68 -9.02
N TYR A 57 4.96 11.96 -9.45
CA TYR A 57 4.32 11.22 -10.53
C TYR A 57 4.98 11.44 -11.89
N ASN A 58 5.31 12.69 -12.23
CA ASN A 58 5.96 13.03 -13.50
C ASN A 58 7.34 12.38 -13.64
N PHE A 59 8.09 12.25 -12.54
CA PHE A 59 9.34 11.50 -12.55
C PHE A 59 9.16 10.06 -13.07
N PHE A 60 8.13 9.34 -12.62
CA PHE A 60 7.89 7.97 -13.09
C PHE A 60 7.55 7.92 -14.58
N LYS A 61 6.83 8.93 -15.09
CA LYS A 61 6.56 9.08 -16.52
C LYS A 61 7.86 9.34 -17.31
N GLU A 62 8.72 10.23 -16.81
CA GLU A 62 10.00 10.56 -17.45
C GLU A 62 10.95 9.36 -17.55
N ILE A 63 11.00 8.54 -16.50
CA ILE A 63 11.79 7.31 -16.53
C ILE A 63 11.09 6.17 -17.27
N GLY A 64 9.96 6.42 -17.93
CA GLY A 64 9.20 5.44 -18.73
C GLY A 64 8.75 4.23 -17.92
N CYS A 65 8.30 4.43 -16.68
CA CYS A 65 7.72 3.39 -15.85
C CYS A 65 6.21 3.33 -16.10
N GLU A 66 5.71 2.21 -16.62
CA GLU A 66 4.28 2.00 -16.88
C GLU A 66 3.53 1.41 -15.68
N PHE A 67 4.21 0.67 -14.80
CA PHE A 67 3.61 -0.02 -13.65
C PHE A 67 4.16 0.52 -12.33
N LEU A 68 3.31 1.27 -11.60
CA LEU A 68 3.69 2.01 -10.40
C LEU A 68 2.92 1.52 -9.16
N GLN A 69 3.66 1.25 -8.09
CA GLN A 69 3.12 0.83 -6.80
C GLN A 69 3.46 1.88 -5.74
N PHE A 70 2.43 2.43 -5.10
CA PHE A 70 2.59 3.31 -3.95
C PHE A 70 2.60 2.50 -2.67
N ALA A 71 3.59 2.74 -1.81
CA ALA A 71 3.67 2.18 -0.48
C ALA A 71 3.69 3.32 0.54
N PRO A 72 2.55 3.69 1.17
CA PRO A 72 2.56 4.70 2.22
C PRO A 72 3.30 4.13 3.44
N ILE A 73 4.39 4.79 3.86
CA ILE A 73 5.12 4.36 5.04
C ILE A 73 4.40 4.85 6.30
N VAL A 74 4.03 3.91 7.16
CA VAL A 74 3.47 4.16 8.48
C VAL A 74 4.15 3.18 9.42
N GLU A 75 5.02 3.70 10.26
CA GLU A 75 5.72 2.91 11.28
C GLU A 75 5.55 3.52 12.65
N ARG A 76 5.69 2.68 13.67
CA ARG A 76 5.70 3.11 15.06
C ARG A 76 6.94 2.57 15.75
N LEU A 77 7.50 3.38 16.65
CA LEU A 77 8.71 3.10 17.41
C LEU A 77 8.36 2.85 18.87
N LYS A 78 8.98 1.84 19.47
CA LYS A 78 8.96 1.61 20.91
C LYS A 78 9.90 2.60 21.59
N ASP A 79 9.65 2.89 22.87
CA ASP A 79 10.47 3.81 23.70
C ASP A 79 11.93 3.37 23.90
N ASP A 80 12.29 2.16 23.46
CA ASP A 80 13.63 1.64 23.61
C ASP A 80 14.57 2.29 22.58
N LYS A 81 15.45 3.17 23.09
CA LYS A 81 16.32 4.06 22.30
C LYS A 81 17.50 3.37 21.63
N GLU A 82 17.60 2.05 21.71
CA GLU A 82 18.66 1.29 21.07
C GLU A 82 18.15 0.47 19.87
N ALA A 83 18.63 0.88 18.70
CA ALA A 83 18.62 0.22 17.40
C ALA A 83 17.42 0.46 16.46
N LEU A 84 17.73 0.36 15.15
CA LEU A 84 16.84 0.27 13.99
C LEU A 84 15.83 -0.91 14.05
N THR A 85 15.75 -1.61 15.19
CA THR A 85 14.91 -2.77 15.49
C THR A 85 13.78 -2.46 16.47
N SER A 86 13.58 -1.20 16.88
CA SER A 86 12.53 -0.78 17.82
C SER A 86 11.14 -0.64 17.19
N LEU A 87 10.86 -1.30 16.05
CA LEU A 87 9.55 -1.25 15.41
C LEU A 87 8.47 -1.91 16.29
N ALA A 88 7.34 -1.24 16.40
CA ALA A 88 6.17 -1.73 17.12
C ALA A 88 5.36 -2.70 16.25
N SER A 89 4.99 -3.85 16.81
CA SER A 89 4.06 -4.79 16.20
C SER A 89 2.63 -4.24 16.26
N ALA A 90 1.69 -4.88 15.55
CA ALA A 90 0.27 -4.57 15.67
C ALA A 90 -0.31 -4.84 17.09
N LYS A 91 0.38 -5.59 17.96
CA LYS A 91 -0.06 -5.83 19.35
C LYS A 91 0.40 -4.75 20.32
N ASP A 92 1.44 -4.00 19.97
CA ASP A 92 1.98 -2.94 20.81
C ASP A 92 1.04 -1.72 20.76
N LYS A 93 0.32 -1.46 21.86
CA LYS A 93 -0.61 -0.32 21.94
C LYS A 93 0.08 0.99 22.33
N GLN A 94 1.24 0.90 22.96
CA GLN A 94 2.06 2.05 23.37
C GLN A 94 3.29 2.09 22.46
N ALA A 95 3.28 3.02 21.51
CA ALA A 95 4.37 3.29 20.60
C ALA A 95 4.15 4.66 19.97
N GLU A 96 5.23 5.37 19.67
CA GLU A 96 5.18 6.67 19.00
C GLU A 96 5.23 6.50 17.48
N LEU A 97 4.59 7.39 16.73
CA LEU A 97 4.69 7.36 15.27
C LEU A 97 6.12 7.71 14.84
N ALA A 98 6.68 6.93 13.92
CA ALA A 98 8.00 7.23 13.37
C ALA A 98 7.95 8.54 12.55
N PRO A 99 8.99 9.39 12.62
CA PRO A 99 8.96 10.73 12.01
C PRO A 99 8.84 10.70 10.48
N PHE A 100 9.31 9.62 9.85
CA PHE A 100 9.23 9.45 8.40
C PHE A 100 7.84 8.98 7.90
N SER A 101 6.88 8.76 8.80
CA SER A 101 5.54 8.26 8.45
C SER A 101 4.71 9.35 7.77
N VAL A 102 4.06 9.00 6.65
CA VAL A 102 3.14 9.92 5.98
C VAL A 102 1.91 10.21 6.85
N SER A 103 1.48 11.47 6.93
CA SER A 103 0.25 11.82 7.65
C SER A 103 -1.02 11.45 6.86
N PRO A 104 -2.18 11.27 7.51
CA PRO A 104 -3.43 10.91 6.82
C PRO A 104 -3.84 11.95 5.78
N LYS A 105 -3.68 13.24 6.10
CA LYS A 105 -3.99 14.36 5.21
C LYS A 105 -3.03 14.42 4.01
N GLN A 106 -1.72 14.27 4.23
CA GLN A 106 -0.75 14.20 3.14
C GLN A 106 -1.09 13.05 2.20
N TRP A 107 -1.41 11.88 2.73
CA TRP A 107 -1.77 10.71 1.93
C TRP A 107 -3.02 10.94 1.06
N GLY A 108 -4.10 11.49 1.65
CA GLY A 108 -5.31 11.82 0.90
C GLY A 108 -5.06 12.81 -0.23
N ASN A 109 -4.36 13.91 0.07
CA ASN A 109 -4.01 14.92 -0.94
C ASN A 109 -3.13 14.35 -2.05
N PHE A 110 -2.09 13.59 -1.68
CA PHE A 110 -1.19 12.95 -2.63
C PHE A 110 -1.95 12.06 -3.62
N LEU A 111 -2.84 11.20 -3.11
CA LEU A 111 -3.65 10.32 -3.95
C LEU A 111 -4.61 11.08 -4.87
N CYS A 112 -5.36 12.03 -4.33
CA CYS A 112 -6.32 12.82 -5.13
C CYS A 112 -5.61 13.60 -6.24
N THR A 113 -4.49 14.26 -5.92
CA THR A 113 -3.75 15.07 -6.89
C THR A 113 -3.17 14.22 -8.02
N ILE A 114 -2.58 13.05 -7.72
CA ILE A 114 -2.09 12.14 -8.78
C ILE A 114 -3.26 11.57 -9.58
N PHE A 115 -4.37 11.22 -8.92
CA PHE A 115 -5.55 10.69 -9.60
C PHE A 115 -6.09 11.69 -10.62
N ASP A 116 -6.18 12.97 -10.26
CA ASP A 116 -6.66 14.04 -11.15
C ASP A 116 -5.81 14.17 -12.41
N GLU A 117 -4.49 14.05 -12.31
CA GLU A 117 -3.59 14.07 -13.47
C GLU A 117 -3.73 12.78 -14.29
N TRP A 118 -3.74 11.62 -13.62
CA TRP A 118 -3.81 10.31 -14.25
C TRP A 118 -5.12 10.09 -15.02
N VAL A 119 -6.27 10.41 -14.41
CA VAL A 119 -7.60 10.11 -14.97
C VAL A 119 -7.90 10.87 -16.26
N ARG A 120 -7.20 11.98 -16.50
CA ARG A 120 -7.34 12.82 -17.70
C ARG A 120 -6.41 12.39 -18.85
N LYS A 121 -5.26 11.79 -18.56
CA LYS A 121 -4.18 11.65 -19.55
C LYS A 121 -3.67 10.23 -19.76
N ASP A 122 -3.76 9.41 -18.71
CA ASP A 122 -2.93 8.22 -18.57
C ASP A 122 -3.71 6.91 -18.31
N VAL A 123 -5.05 6.94 -18.30
CA VAL A 123 -5.87 5.72 -18.14
C VAL A 123 -5.61 4.75 -19.29
N GLY A 124 -5.16 3.54 -18.96
CA GLY A 124 -4.74 2.52 -19.94
C GLY A 124 -3.33 2.69 -20.50
N LYS A 125 -2.54 3.63 -19.95
CA LYS A 125 -1.11 3.82 -20.29
C LYS A 125 -0.21 3.66 -19.06
N MET A 126 -0.65 4.21 -17.93
CA MET A 126 0.01 4.08 -16.63
C MET A 126 -0.90 3.27 -15.70
N TYR A 127 -0.35 2.23 -15.09
CA TYR A 127 -1.04 1.32 -14.18
C TYR A 127 -0.57 1.60 -12.76
N ILE A 128 -1.44 2.26 -11.99
CA ILE A 128 -1.19 2.57 -10.58
C ILE A 128 -1.95 1.56 -9.74
N GLN A 129 -1.21 0.71 -9.03
CA GLN A 129 -1.74 -0.43 -8.28
C GLN A 129 -2.97 -0.09 -7.41
N LEU A 130 -2.95 1.05 -6.72
CA LEU A 130 -4.06 1.47 -5.87
C LEU A 130 -5.30 1.87 -6.68
N PHE A 131 -5.13 2.54 -7.82
CA PHE A 131 -6.24 2.96 -8.68
C PHE A 131 -6.88 1.75 -9.37
N ASP A 132 -6.05 0.82 -9.85
CA ASP A 132 -6.51 -0.44 -10.43
C ASP A 132 -7.27 -1.28 -9.38
N SER A 133 -6.75 -1.37 -8.16
CA SER A 133 -7.42 -2.07 -7.05
C SER A 133 -8.73 -1.39 -6.62
N THR A 134 -8.80 -0.07 -6.73
CA THR A 134 -10.02 0.68 -6.46
C THR A 134 -11.08 0.35 -7.51
N LEU A 135 -10.73 0.36 -8.80
CA LEU A 135 -11.65 -0.01 -9.87
C LEU A 135 -12.11 -1.46 -9.74
N ALA A 136 -11.21 -2.40 -9.42
CA ALA A 136 -11.55 -3.81 -9.18
C ALA A 136 -12.64 -3.95 -8.10
N ASN A 137 -12.47 -3.31 -6.95
CA ASN A 137 -13.50 -3.31 -5.90
C ASN A 137 -14.81 -2.64 -6.36
N TRP A 138 -14.75 -1.59 -7.19
CA TRP A 138 -15.94 -0.93 -7.74
C TRP A 138 -16.78 -1.83 -8.63
N VAL A 139 -16.14 -2.73 -9.39
CA VAL A 139 -16.82 -3.71 -10.26
C VAL A 139 -17.12 -5.03 -9.54
N GLY A 140 -16.73 -5.19 -8.28
CA GLY A 140 -16.95 -6.41 -7.49
C GLY A 140 -15.92 -7.52 -7.73
N GLU A 141 -14.80 -7.19 -8.37
CA GLU A 141 -13.68 -8.10 -8.58
C GLU A 141 -12.70 -8.09 -7.41
N GLN A 142 -11.94 -9.17 -7.25
CA GLN A 142 -10.91 -9.23 -6.21
C GLN A 142 -9.74 -8.28 -6.56
N PRO A 143 -9.38 -7.34 -5.66
CA PRO A 143 -8.30 -6.40 -5.94
C PRO A 143 -6.94 -7.10 -5.91
N GLY A 144 -6.00 -6.60 -6.72
CA GLY A 144 -4.64 -7.15 -6.83
C GLY A 144 -3.76 -6.92 -5.59
N VAL A 145 -4.25 -6.20 -4.58
CA VAL A 145 -3.53 -5.93 -3.32
C VAL A 145 -4.30 -6.40 -2.10
N CYS A 146 -3.58 -7.06 -1.19
CA CYS A 146 -4.17 -7.58 0.03
C CYS A 146 -4.68 -6.46 0.95
N THR A 147 -4.17 -5.23 0.84
CA THR A 147 -4.61 -4.08 1.63
C THR A 147 -6.03 -3.63 1.27
N MET A 148 -6.45 -3.79 0.01
CA MET A 148 -7.79 -3.44 -0.47
C MET A 148 -8.77 -4.62 -0.49
N ALA A 149 -8.29 -5.85 -0.32
CA ALA A 149 -9.13 -7.06 -0.29
C ALA A 149 -9.94 -7.18 1.02
N LYS A 150 -11.02 -7.97 1.02
CA LYS A 150 -11.80 -8.21 2.25
C LYS A 150 -11.01 -8.97 3.33
N THR A 151 -10.23 -9.97 2.93
CA THR A 151 -9.39 -10.79 3.80
C THR A 151 -7.91 -10.72 3.40
N CYS A 152 -7.01 -11.11 4.29
CA CYS A 152 -5.57 -11.24 4.01
C CYS A 152 -5.04 -12.63 4.39
N GLY A 153 -3.74 -12.77 4.65
CA GLY A 153 -3.15 -14.02 5.15
C GLY A 153 -2.85 -15.08 4.09
N HIS A 154 -2.93 -14.76 2.80
CA HIS A 154 -2.52 -15.70 1.74
C HIS A 154 -1.04 -15.58 1.35
N ALA A 155 -0.39 -14.45 1.70
CA ALA A 155 0.99 -14.13 1.34
C ALA A 155 1.95 -14.38 2.53
N GLY A 156 2.10 -15.64 2.93
CA GLY A 156 3.05 -16.03 3.99
C GLY A 156 4.49 -15.71 3.60
N VAL A 157 5.31 -15.31 4.58
CA VAL A 157 6.73 -14.99 4.37
C VAL A 157 7.60 -16.05 5.01
N MET A 158 8.62 -16.49 4.29
CA MET A 158 9.64 -17.40 4.79
C MET A 158 10.96 -16.67 4.96
N GLU A 159 11.49 -16.68 6.17
CA GLU A 159 12.80 -16.12 6.50
C GLU A 159 13.95 -17.08 6.11
N PHE A 160 15.17 -16.54 6.06
CA PHE A 160 16.36 -17.31 5.64
C PHE A 160 16.62 -18.56 6.50
N ASN A 161 16.14 -18.58 7.74
CA ASN A 161 16.26 -19.71 8.68
C ASN A 161 15.14 -20.76 8.50
N GLY A 162 14.25 -20.59 7.52
CA GLY A 162 13.12 -21.47 7.23
C GLY A 162 11.87 -21.18 8.06
N ASP A 163 11.89 -20.19 8.96
CA ASP A 163 10.69 -19.79 9.71
C ASP A 163 9.65 -19.17 8.78
N VAL A 164 8.40 -19.55 8.97
CA VAL A 164 7.27 -19.03 8.17
C VAL A 164 6.39 -18.14 9.05
N TYR A 165 6.03 -16.96 8.56
CA TYR A 165 5.20 -15.96 9.21
C TYR A 165 3.96 -15.63 8.39
N SER A 166 2.95 -15.03 9.04
CA SER A 166 1.65 -14.74 8.42
C SER A 166 1.72 -13.83 7.19
N CYS A 167 2.58 -12.81 7.19
CA CYS A 167 2.99 -12.00 6.03
C CYS A 167 4.20 -11.10 6.36
N ASP A 168 4.67 -10.32 5.39
CA ASP A 168 5.84 -9.42 5.47
C ASP A 168 5.71 -8.29 6.52
N HIS A 169 4.51 -7.75 6.71
CA HIS A 169 4.23 -6.77 7.79
C HIS A 169 4.16 -7.39 9.19
N PHE A 170 4.13 -8.72 9.28
CA PHE A 170 3.87 -9.46 10.52
C PHE A 170 5.00 -10.47 10.81
N VAL A 171 6.25 -10.12 10.50
CA VAL A 171 7.45 -10.92 10.85
C VAL A 171 7.85 -10.62 12.31
N PHE A 172 6.95 -10.96 13.25
CA PHE A 172 7.19 -10.90 14.70
C PHE A 172 6.91 -12.28 15.32
N PRO A 173 7.56 -12.64 16.44
CA PRO A 173 7.45 -13.97 17.03
C PRO A 173 6.02 -14.50 17.21
N GLU A 174 5.07 -13.63 17.59
CA GLU A 174 3.68 -14.00 17.81
C GLU A 174 2.92 -14.43 16.53
N TYR A 175 3.40 -14.03 15.35
CA TYR A 175 2.82 -14.33 14.04
C TYR A 175 3.59 -15.44 13.29
N LYS A 176 4.61 -16.04 13.92
CA LYS A 176 5.27 -17.24 13.39
C LYS A 176 4.26 -18.39 13.29
N LEU A 177 4.18 -19.02 12.13
CA LEU A 177 3.33 -20.18 11.85
C LEU A 177 4.07 -21.49 12.14
N GLY A 178 5.36 -21.56 11.82
CA GLY A 178 6.18 -22.75 12.01
C GLY A 178 7.53 -22.62 11.32
N ASN A 179 8.13 -23.74 10.95
CA ASN A 179 9.39 -23.79 10.19
C ASN A 179 9.32 -24.87 9.11
N ILE A 180 9.72 -24.53 7.89
CA ILE A 180 9.59 -25.38 6.69
C ILE A 180 10.37 -26.69 6.77
N TYR A 181 11.40 -26.77 7.63
CA TYR A 181 12.17 -27.99 7.83
C TYR A 181 11.43 -29.05 8.66
N ASN A 182 10.42 -28.62 9.44
CA ASN A 182 9.70 -29.49 10.37
C ASN A 182 8.24 -29.71 9.96
N GLU A 183 7.64 -28.78 9.21
CA GLU A 183 6.21 -28.79 8.88
C GLU A 183 5.98 -28.44 7.40
N PRO A 184 5.05 -29.11 6.69
CA PRO A 184 4.67 -28.72 5.34
C PRO A 184 4.13 -27.29 5.25
N LEU A 185 4.50 -26.54 4.20
CA LEU A 185 3.99 -25.17 4.01
C LEU A 185 2.46 -25.10 3.99
N ALA A 186 1.82 -26.09 3.35
CA ALA A 186 0.37 -26.15 3.28
C ALA A 186 -0.29 -26.27 4.66
N SER A 187 0.26 -27.08 5.58
CA SER A 187 -0.33 -27.21 6.93
C SER A 187 -0.21 -25.90 7.72
N MET A 188 0.88 -25.16 7.55
CA MET A 188 1.05 -23.83 8.15
C MET A 188 0.05 -22.81 7.57
N MET A 189 -0.07 -22.73 6.24
CA MET A 189 -0.90 -21.74 5.56
C MET A 189 -2.41 -22.01 5.66
N TYR A 190 -2.82 -23.27 5.77
CA TYR A 190 -4.21 -23.67 5.99
C TYR A 190 -4.55 -23.95 7.46
N SER A 191 -3.65 -23.61 8.39
CA SER A 191 -3.92 -23.72 9.82
C SER A 191 -5.02 -22.77 10.28
N ASP A 192 -5.76 -23.15 11.33
CA ASP A 192 -6.77 -22.29 11.95
C ASP A 192 -6.19 -20.93 12.37
N LYS A 193 -4.92 -20.90 12.81
CA LYS A 193 -4.20 -19.67 13.15
C LYS A 193 -4.11 -18.72 11.96
N GLN A 194 -3.71 -19.22 10.79
CA GLN A 194 -3.54 -18.39 9.59
C GLN A 194 -4.87 -17.99 8.95
N LEU A 195 -5.84 -18.91 8.90
CA LEU A 195 -7.19 -18.61 8.43
C LEU A 195 -7.86 -17.55 9.31
N LYS A 196 -7.70 -17.65 10.63
CA LYS A 196 -8.17 -16.64 11.57
C LYS A 196 -7.46 -15.30 11.37
N PHE A 197 -6.13 -15.29 11.20
CA PHE A 197 -5.39 -14.06 10.91
C PHE A 197 -5.95 -13.35 9.67
N GLY A 198 -6.24 -14.09 8.60
CA GLY A 198 -6.81 -13.56 7.37
C GLY A 198 -8.24 -13.01 7.52
N ALA A 199 -9.10 -13.74 8.23
CA ALA A 199 -10.49 -13.35 8.48
C ALA A 199 -10.62 -12.16 9.44
N ASP A 200 -9.75 -12.09 10.45
CA ASP A 200 -9.69 -11.00 11.44
C ASP A 200 -9.54 -9.62 10.77
N LYS A 201 -9.01 -9.55 9.54
CA LYS A 201 -8.98 -8.30 8.75
C LYS A 201 -10.36 -7.68 8.61
N PHE A 202 -11.40 -8.45 8.32
CA PHE A 202 -12.76 -7.94 8.20
C PHE A 202 -13.50 -8.01 9.54
N ASP A 203 -13.38 -9.12 10.25
CA ASP A 203 -14.19 -9.39 11.43
C ASP A 203 -13.93 -8.39 12.57
N LYS A 204 -12.68 -7.94 12.71
CA LYS A 204 -12.25 -6.98 13.73
C LYS A 204 -12.33 -5.52 13.29
N LEU A 205 -13.02 -5.20 12.19
CA LEU A 205 -13.27 -3.81 11.84
C LEU A 205 -14.05 -3.11 12.96
N PRO A 206 -13.65 -1.88 13.35
CA PRO A 206 -14.39 -1.09 14.33
C PRO A 206 -15.74 -0.66 13.75
N LYS A 207 -16.66 -0.23 14.63
CA LYS A 207 -18.01 0.17 14.24
C LYS A 207 -18.02 1.21 13.13
N GLN A 208 -17.17 2.24 13.21
CA GLN A 208 -17.09 3.26 12.16
C GLN A 208 -16.83 2.68 10.77
N CYS A 209 -15.95 1.67 10.65
CA CYS A 209 -15.67 1.04 9.36
C CYS A 209 -16.86 0.22 8.85
N LYS A 210 -17.57 -0.48 9.74
CA LYS A 210 -18.73 -1.32 9.37
C LYS A 210 -19.92 -0.51 8.85
N GLU A 211 -20.04 0.74 9.28
CA GLU A 211 -21.08 1.68 8.85
C GLU A 211 -20.62 2.60 7.70
N CYS A 212 -19.36 2.49 7.26
CA CYS A 212 -18.77 3.36 6.25
C CYS A 212 -19.27 3.00 4.85
N ASP A 213 -19.72 3.99 4.10
CA ASP A 213 -20.20 3.91 2.72
C ASP A 213 -19.13 3.42 1.73
N VAL A 214 -17.85 3.69 1.99
CA VAL A 214 -16.72 3.22 1.17
C VAL A 214 -16.08 1.91 1.67
N LEU A 215 -16.72 1.19 2.60
CA LEU A 215 -16.20 -0.09 3.13
C LEU A 215 -15.90 -1.10 2.01
N PHE A 216 -16.76 -1.18 0.99
CA PHE A 216 -16.62 -2.14 -0.12
C PHE A 216 -15.30 -1.95 -0.88
N ALA A 217 -14.79 -0.72 -0.95
CA ALA A 217 -13.53 -0.39 -1.61
C ALA A 217 -12.32 -0.39 -0.68
N CYS A 218 -12.50 0.06 0.57
CA CYS A 218 -11.43 0.21 1.53
C CYS A 218 -11.09 -1.09 2.27
N ASN A 219 -12.11 -1.85 2.70
CA ASN A 219 -12.00 -3.02 3.59
C ASN A 219 -11.13 -2.78 4.85
N GLY A 220 -11.01 -1.51 5.27
CA GLY A 220 -10.23 -1.05 6.44
C GLY A 220 -8.71 -1.19 6.31
N GLU A 221 -8.17 -1.38 5.11
CA GLU A 221 -6.72 -1.42 4.83
C GLU A 221 -5.99 -2.52 5.65
N CYS A 222 -4.66 -2.57 5.65
CA CYS A 222 -3.82 -3.46 6.43
C CYS A 222 -4.09 -3.37 7.95
N PRO A 223 -4.28 -4.50 8.65
CA PRO A 223 -4.38 -4.53 10.11
C PRO A 223 -3.17 -3.96 10.85
N LYS A 224 -1.98 -3.93 10.24
CA LYS A 224 -0.76 -3.33 10.82
C LYS A 224 -0.95 -1.86 11.18
N ASN A 225 -1.70 -1.13 10.35
CA ASN A 225 -1.92 0.30 10.50
C ASN A 225 -3.15 0.65 11.34
N ARG A 226 -3.78 -0.34 12.00
CA ARG A 226 -5.02 -0.17 12.77
C ARG A 226 -4.76 0.06 14.25
N PHE A 227 -4.19 1.21 14.56
CA PHE A 227 -3.75 1.57 15.92
C PHE A 227 -4.36 2.86 16.46
N THR A 228 -5.34 3.46 15.78
CA THR A 228 -6.05 4.65 16.25
C THR A 228 -7.45 4.30 16.77
N PHE A 229 -8.11 5.29 17.37
CA PHE A 229 -9.48 5.17 17.86
C PHE A 229 -10.46 5.73 16.81
N ASP A 230 -11.62 5.10 16.70
CA ASP A 230 -12.71 5.59 15.85
C ASP A 230 -13.51 6.71 16.54
N LYS A 231 -14.48 7.28 15.82
CA LYS A 231 -15.35 8.37 16.32
C LYS A 231 -16.23 7.98 17.52
N TYR A 232 -16.34 6.68 17.83
CA TYR A 232 -17.05 6.14 18.99
C TYR A 232 -16.11 5.79 20.15
N GLY A 233 -14.79 5.95 19.97
CA GLY A 233 -13.77 5.56 20.93
C GLY A 233 -13.38 4.08 20.87
N GLU A 234 -13.77 3.34 19.83
CA GLU A 234 -13.32 1.96 19.62
C GLU A 234 -11.90 1.93 19.02
N TYR A 235 -11.02 1.12 19.58
CA TYR A 235 -9.66 0.94 19.06
C TYR A 235 -9.66 0.07 17.79
N GLY A 236 -8.76 0.36 16.86
CA GLY A 236 -8.57 -0.44 15.65
C GLY A 236 -8.98 0.26 14.36
N LEU A 237 -9.18 1.58 14.40
CA LEU A 237 -9.29 2.39 13.20
C LEU A 237 -7.92 2.46 12.50
N ASN A 238 -7.94 2.45 11.17
CA ASN A 238 -6.73 2.64 10.38
C ASN A 238 -6.22 4.08 10.55
N TYR A 239 -4.91 4.24 10.76
CA TYR A 239 -4.28 5.55 10.90
C TYR A 239 -4.53 6.47 9.69
N LEU A 240 -4.48 5.92 8.47
CA LEU A 240 -4.70 6.65 7.22
C LEU A 240 -6.18 6.75 6.82
N CYS A 241 -7.12 6.43 7.72
CA CYS A 241 -8.55 6.39 7.40
C CYS A 241 -9.07 7.69 6.79
N GLU A 242 -8.66 8.85 7.31
CA GLU A 242 -9.07 10.16 6.78
C GLU A 242 -8.65 10.34 5.31
N GLY A 243 -7.38 10.04 4.99
CA GLY A 243 -6.86 10.17 3.63
C GLY A 243 -7.50 9.20 2.65
N PHE A 244 -7.73 7.95 3.06
CA PHE A 244 -8.46 6.99 2.23
C PHE A 244 -9.92 7.39 2.01
N TYR A 245 -10.60 7.87 3.06
CA TYR A 245 -11.98 8.33 2.94
C TYR A 245 -12.09 9.51 1.97
N GLN A 246 -11.18 10.48 2.06
CA GLN A 246 -11.06 11.58 1.09
C GLN A 246 -10.87 11.04 -0.33
N PHE A 247 -9.90 10.14 -0.53
CA PHE A 247 -9.60 9.57 -1.84
C PHE A 247 -10.79 8.83 -2.46
N PHE A 248 -11.42 7.91 -1.73
CA PHE A 248 -12.53 7.11 -2.27
C PHE A 248 -13.75 7.97 -2.64
N ASN A 249 -14.05 9.01 -1.86
CA ASN A 249 -15.11 9.96 -2.19
C ASN A 249 -14.75 10.81 -3.43
N HIS A 250 -13.49 11.23 -3.55
CA HIS A 250 -13.00 12.01 -4.69
C HIS A 250 -13.10 11.25 -6.01
N VAL A 251 -12.74 9.97 -6.01
CA VAL A 251 -12.68 9.16 -7.25
C VAL A 251 -14.03 8.54 -7.63
N ALA A 252 -15.01 8.50 -6.73
CA ALA A 252 -16.30 7.83 -6.92
C ALA A 252 -16.98 8.10 -8.28
N PRO A 253 -17.18 9.37 -8.74
CA PRO A 253 -17.85 9.62 -10.02
C PRO A 253 -17.08 9.06 -11.23
N TYR A 254 -15.75 9.07 -11.17
CA TYR A 254 -14.89 8.51 -12.22
C TYR A 254 -14.93 6.98 -12.22
N MET A 255 -14.91 6.37 -11.03
CA MET A 255 -15.02 4.92 -10.87
C MET A 255 -16.40 4.41 -11.29
N ASP A 256 -17.47 5.17 -11.03
CA ASP A 256 -18.82 4.85 -11.51
C ASP A 256 -18.91 4.92 -13.03
N PHE A 257 -18.24 5.89 -13.67
CA PHE A 257 -18.12 5.96 -15.12
C PHE A 257 -17.35 4.75 -15.67
N MET A 258 -16.13 4.50 -15.15
CA MET A 258 -15.29 3.39 -15.58
C MET A 258 -15.96 2.02 -15.38
N LYS A 259 -16.71 1.84 -14.30
CA LYS A 259 -17.55 0.67 -14.06
C LYS A 259 -18.61 0.48 -15.14
N LYS A 260 -19.32 1.54 -15.53
CA LYS A 260 -20.33 1.47 -16.61
C LYS A 260 -19.70 1.09 -17.95
N GLU A 261 -18.49 1.57 -18.23
CA GLU A 261 -17.75 1.18 -19.42
C GLU A 261 -17.38 -0.30 -19.38
N LEU A 262 -16.80 -0.80 -18.28
CA LEU A 262 -16.45 -2.21 -18.13
C LEU A 262 -17.65 -3.14 -18.23
N LEU A 263 -18.75 -2.81 -17.55
CA LEU A 263 -19.98 -3.62 -17.59
C LEU A 263 -20.61 -3.65 -18.98
N ALA A 264 -20.27 -2.70 -19.85
CA ALA A 264 -20.70 -2.65 -21.23
C ALA A 264 -19.60 -3.08 -22.21
N GLU A 265 -18.56 -3.76 -21.73
CA GLU A 265 -17.42 -4.26 -22.51
C GLU A 265 -16.68 -3.17 -23.30
N ARG A 266 -16.66 -1.95 -22.77
CA ARG A 266 -15.92 -0.80 -23.33
C ARG A 266 -14.69 -0.45 -22.49
N PRO A 267 -13.69 0.23 -23.09
CA PRO A 267 -12.50 0.63 -22.35
C PRO A 267 -12.82 1.63 -21.22
N PRO A 268 -12.34 1.40 -19.98
CA PRO A 268 -12.37 2.40 -18.90
C PRO A 268 -11.73 3.72 -19.30
N ALA A 269 -10.75 3.67 -20.20
CA ALA A 269 -10.03 4.81 -20.75
C ALA A 269 -10.94 5.87 -21.38
N ASN A 270 -12.18 5.52 -21.74
CA ASN A 270 -13.19 6.49 -22.20
C ASN A 270 -13.49 7.58 -21.16
N VAL A 271 -13.16 7.36 -19.88
CA VAL A 271 -13.26 8.37 -18.82
C VAL A 271 -12.48 9.64 -19.16
N MET A 272 -11.34 9.54 -19.86
CA MET A 272 -10.55 10.70 -20.26
C MET A 272 -11.38 11.67 -21.13
N ASN A 273 -12.16 11.14 -22.07
CA ASN A 273 -13.04 11.94 -22.94
C ASN A 273 -14.27 12.51 -22.20
N TRP A 274 -14.63 11.95 -21.05
CA TRP A 274 -15.77 12.38 -20.24
C TRP A 274 -15.40 13.49 -19.25
N VAL A 275 -14.14 13.50 -18.79
CA VAL A 275 -13.61 14.45 -17.81
C VAL A 275 -13.08 15.74 -18.46
N ASP A 276 -12.65 15.64 -19.73
CA ASP A 276 -12.24 16.79 -20.55
C ASP A 276 -13.43 17.71 -20.91
#